data_AF-A0A934I566-F1
#
_entry.id   AF-A0A934I566-F1
#
_cell.length_a   1.000
_cell.length_b   1.000
_cell.length_c   1.000
_cell.angle_alpha   90.00
_cell.angle_beta   90.00
_cell.angle_gamma   90.00
#
_symmetry.space_group_name_H-M   'P 1'
#
loop_
_entity.id
_entity.type
_entity.pdbx_description
1 polymer ?
#
loop_
_entity_poly.entity_id
_entity_poly.type
_entity_poly.pdbx_seq_one_letter_code
_entity_poly.pdbx_strand_id
1 'polypeptide(L)'
;MTVPDDVLLRLVAAARSHPVGLGRTRLVVVDGPAGSGKTTLASQLEAALAVRVVHMDDLYDGWTGLRAGVRTLVEDVLAPLSIGLPGSYRRFDWERGEYAETREVPVCATLLVEGCGSAPPEVDEHDAFVVWVEADDEVRLARGLARDGAASRPEWERFMRDERELYGEHRTAERAHVRLDGVGRWVGAGAARVRR
;
A
#
# COMPACT_ATOMS: atom_id res chain seq x y z
N MET A 1 -14.96 2.20 4.07
CA MET A 1 -14.93 3.56 3.48
C MET A 1 -15.55 3.46 2.09
N THR A 2 -16.22 4.48 1.57
CA THR A 2 -16.66 4.49 0.16
C THR A 2 -16.15 5.77 -0.45
N VAL A 3 -15.19 5.66 -1.37
CA VAL A 3 -14.67 6.82 -2.09
C VAL A 3 -15.78 7.38 -2.98
N PRO A 4 -16.03 8.70 -3.00
CA PRO A 4 -16.97 9.31 -3.93
C PRO A 4 -16.63 8.97 -5.39
N ASP A 5 -17.64 8.73 -6.22
CA ASP A 5 -17.45 8.28 -7.61
C ASP A 5 -16.57 9.23 -8.43
N ASP A 6 -16.71 10.54 -8.23
CA ASP A 6 -15.89 11.54 -8.91
C ASP A 6 -14.41 11.47 -8.51
N VAL A 7 -14.13 11.16 -7.25
CA VAL A 7 -12.76 10.93 -6.75
C VAL A 7 -12.21 9.63 -7.32
N LEU A 8 -12.98 8.54 -7.30
CA LEU A 8 -12.56 7.25 -7.85
C LEU A 8 -12.24 7.37 -9.36
N LEU A 9 -13.11 8.03 -10.13
CA LEU A 9 -12.89 8.26 -11.56
C LEU A 9 -11.61 9.06 -11.83
N ARG A 10 -11.32 10.09 -11.02
CA ARG A 10 -10.06 10.86 -11.12
C ARG A 10 -8.84 9.99 -10.81
N LEU A 11 -8.91 9.16 -9.78
CA LEU A 11 -7.81 8.24 -9.42
C LEU A 11 -7.56 7.22 -10.52
N VAL A 12 -8.61 6.64 -11.09
CA VAL A 12 -8.54 5.69 -12.22
C VAL A 12 -7.91 6.36 -13.44
N ALA A 13 -8.32 7.58 -13.77
CA ALA A 13 -7.75 8.32 -14.89
C ALA A 13 -6.25 8.62 -14.66
N ALA A 14 -5.89 9.12 -13.48
CA ALA A 14 -4.51 9.42 -13.11
C ALA A 14 -3.61 8.16 -13.12
N ALA A 15 -4.12 7.06 -12.55
CA ALA A 15 -3.44 5.78 -12.56
C ALA A 15 -3.21 5.29 -14.00
N ARG A 16 -4.20 5.36 -14.90
CA ARG A 16 -4.06 4.96 -16.32
C ARG A 16 -3.11 5.85 -17.11
N SER A 17 -3.00 7.13 -16.78
CA SER A 17 -2.15 8.08 -17.51
C SER A 17 -0.72 8.17 -16.98
N HIS A 18 -0.42 7.59 -15.82
CA HIS A 18 0.92 7.60 -15.23
C HIS A 18 1.98 6.93 -16.16
N PRO A 19 3.28 7.10 -15.96
CA PRO A 19 4.27 6.33 -16.73
C PRO A 19 4.25 4.83 -16.38
N VAL A 20 4.80 4.03 -17.28
CA VAL A 20 5.19 2.63 -17.00
C VAL A 20 6.66 2.68 -16.60
N GLY A 21 6.97 2.46 -15.31
CA GLY A 21 8.34 2.59 -14.79
C GLY A 21 8.90 1.36 -14.06
N LEU A 22 8.07 0.36 -13.73
CA LEU A 22 8.53 -0.90 -13.14
C LEU A 22 8.81 -1.92 -14.27
N GLY A 23 9.87 -1.65 -15.05
CA GLY A 23 10.17 -2.40 -16.27
C GLY A 23 9.06 -2.22 -17.31
N ARG A 24 8.25 -3.27 -17.52
CA ARG A 24 7.07 -3.24 -18.42
C ARG A 24 5.75 -3.09 -17.66
N THR A 25 5.81 -2.97 -16.34
CA THR A 25 4.66 -2.90 -15.43
C THR A 25 4.45 -1.47 -14.96
N ARG A 26 3.19 -1.03 -14.93
CA ARG A 26 2.81 0.21 -14.24
C ARG A 26 2.62 -0.06 -12.76
N LEU A 27 3.21 0.76 -11.90
CA LEU A 27 3.07 0.60 -10.46
C LEU A 27 2.09 1.62 -9.89
N VAL A 28 1.04 1.14 -9.24
CA VAL A 28 0.08 1.93 -8.45
C VAL A 28 0.21 1.49 -7.00
N VAL A 29 0.25 2.45 -6.08
CA VAL A 29 0.42 2.16 -4.65
C VAL A 29 -0.63 2.88 -3.83
N VAL A 30 -1.25 2.17 -2.89
CA VAL A 30 -2.17 2.73 -1.89
C VAL A 30 -1.58 2.50 -0.50
N ASP A 31 -0.91 3.53 0.03
CA ASP A 31 -0.23 3.51 1.33
C ASP A 31 -0.96 4.39 2.36
N GLY A 32 -0.58 4.27 3.63
CA GLY A 32 -1.26 4.92 4.75
C GLY A 32 -1.31 4.04 6.00
N PRO A 33 -1.62 4.60 7.18
CA PRO A 33 -1.68 3.84 8.43
C PRO A 33 -2.83 2.82 8.46
N ALA A 34 -2.69 1.78 9.28
CA ALA A 34 -3.68 0.72 9.45
C ALA A 34 -5.02 1.32 9.93
N GLY A 35 -6.12 0.75 9.44
CA GLY A 35 -7.47 1.25 9.74
C GLY A 35 -7.90 2.52 8.98
N SER A 36 -7.06 3.09 8.10
CA SER A 36 -7.42 4.32 7.35
C SER A 36 -8.43 4.09 6.22
N GLY A 37 -8.52 2.87 5.68
CA GLY A 37 -9.44 2.50 4.60
C GLY A 37 -8.80 2.18 3.25
N LYS A 38 -7.46 2.03 3.22
CA LYS A 38 -6.66 1.64 2.04
C LYS A 38 -7.23 0.44 1.29
N THR A 39 -7.43 -0.69 1.97
CA THR A 39 -7.92 -1.92 1.37
C THR A 39 -9.26 -1.71 0.67
N THR A 40 -10.15 -0.86 1.22
CA THR A 40 -11.41 -0.56 0.53
C THR A 40 -11.19 0.24 -0.75
N LEU A 41 -10.33 1.27 -0.74
CA LEU A 41 -9.95 1.99 -1.95
C LEU A 41 -9.27 1.05 -2.97
N ALA A 42 -8.39 0.15 -2.51
CA ALA A 42 -7.70 -0.81 -3.36
C ALA A 42 -8.68 -1.74 -4.07
N SER A 43 -9.70 -2.26 -3.37
CA SER A 43 -10.76 -3.07 -3.99
C SER A 43 -11.58 -2.28 -5.02
N GLN A 44 -11.86 -0.99 -4.77
CA GLN A 44 -12.55 -0.14 -5.75
C GLN A 44 -11.69 0.13 -6.99
N LEU A 45 -10.38 0.32 -6.81
CA LEU A 45 -9.43 0.47 -7.93
C LEU A 45 -9.27 -0.83 -8.71
N GLU A 46 -9.18 -1.98 -8.03
CA GLU A 46 -9.13 -3.30 -8.67
C GLU A 46 -10.39 -3.60 -9.50
N ALA A 47 -11.57 -3.20 -9.01
CA ALA A 47 -12.79 -3.34 -9.81
C ALA A 47 -12.81 -2.44 -11.06
N ALA A 48 -12.14 -1.28 -11.01
CA ALA A 48 -12.12 -0.28 -12.09
C ALA A 48 -10.91 -0.40 -13.04
N LEU A 49 -9.87 -1.12 -12.65
CA LEU A 49 -8.61 -1.30 -13.36
C LEU A 49 -8.29 -2.78 -13.47
N ALA A 50 -7.88 -3.25 -14.65
CA ALA A 50 -7.33 -4.60 -14.78
C ALA A 50 -5.92 -4.65 -14.17
N VAL A 51 -5.82 -5.03 -12.88
CA VAL A 51 -4.56 -5.03 -12.11
C VAL A 51 -4.27 -6.39 -11.48
N ARG A 52 -3.00 -6.61 -11.16
CA ARG A 52 -2.58 -7.59 -10.16
C ARG A 52 -2.46 -6.88 -8.82
N VAL A 53 -3.04 -7.43 -7.74
CA VAL A 53 -2.95 -6.84 -6.39
C VAL A 53 -1.94 -7.61 -5.54
N VAL A 54 -1.13 -6.88 -4.77
CA VAL A 54 -0.31 -7.39 -3.66
C VAL A 54 -0.74 -6.66 -2.38
N HIS A 55 -1.13 -7.43 -1.37
CA HIS A 55 -1.49 -6.92 -0.04
C HIS A 55 -0.28 -7.01 0.87
N MET A 56 0.18 -5.89 1.44
CA MET A 56 1.34 -5.91 2.35
C MET A 56 1.09 -6.75 3.60
N ASP A 57 -0.16 -6.92 4.02
CA ASP A 57 -0.54 -7.82 5.12
C ASP A 57 -0.09 -9.27 4.85
N ASP A 58 0.00 -9.71 3.58
CA ASP A 58 0.53 -11.03 3.23
C ASP A 58 2.06 -11.13 3.45
N LEU A 59 2.77 -10.01 3.51
CA LEU A 59 4.24 -9.95 3.55
C LEU A 59 4.80 -9.77 4.97
N TYR A 60 3.95 -9.48 5.96
CA TYR A 60 4.40 -9.28 7.33
C TYR A 60 4.53 -10.59 8.08
N ASP A 61 5.66 -10.82 8.73
CA ASP A 61 5.82 -11.84 9.77
C ASP A 61 5.11 -11.41 11.06
N GLY A 62 3.78 -11.43 11.01
CA GLY A 62 2.88 -10.94 12.04
C GLY A 62 3.05 -9.45 12.38
N TRP A 63 2.65 -9.08 13.60
CA TRP A 63 2.61 -7.68 14.06
C TRP A 63 3.96 -6.96 14.13
N THR A 64 5.07 -7.67 14.05
CA THR A 64 6.43 -7.09 14.05
C THR A 64 7.08 -7.09 12.67
N GLY A 65 6.33 -7.55 11.65
CA GLY A 65 6.84 -7.80 10.31
C GLY A 65 6.90 -6.58 9.39
N LEU A 66 6.46 -5.39 9.80
CA LEU A 66 6.29 -4.24 8.90
C LEU A 66 7.53 -3.95 8.05
N ARG A 67 8.68 -3.68 8.68
CA ARG A 67 9.94 -3.38 7.96
C ARG A 67 10.44 -4.57 7.14
N ALA A 68 10.26 -5.80 7.63
CA ALA A 68 10.65 -6.99 6.89
C ALA A 68 9.80 -7.16 5.62
N GLY A 69 8.49 -6.94 5.71
CA GLY A 69 7.58 -6.99 4.58
C GLY A 69 7.87 -5.91 3.54
N VAL A 70 8.27 -4.70 3.96
CA VAL A 70 8.77 -3.66 3.03
C VAL A 70 9.97 -4.16 2.25
N ARG A 71 10.96 -4.80 2.90
CA ARG A 71 12.11 -5.38 2.20
C ARG A 71 11.69 -6.48 1.23
N THR A 72 10.81 -7.39 1.63
CA THR A 72 10.25 -8.43 0.75
C THR A 72 9.55 -7.83 -0.46
N LEU A 73 8.79 -6.74 -0.30
CA LEU A 73 8.20 -6.04 -1.44
C LEU A 73 9.28 -5.57 -2.41
N VAL A 74 10.31 -4.87 -1.91
CA VAL A 74 11.37 -4.30 -2.76
C VAL A 74 12.21 -5.40 -3.42
N GLU A 75 12.72 -6.34 -2.63
CA GLU A 75 13.71 -7.34 -3.05
C GLU A 75 13.08 -8.47 -3.86
N ASP A 76 11.90 -8.96 -3.46
CA ASP A 76 11.34 -10.19 -4.01
C ASP A 76 10.21 -9.94 -5.01
N VAL A 77 9.62 -8.73 -5.02
CA VAL A 77 8.53 -8.36 -5.95
C VAL A 77 8.97 -7.29 -6.94
N LEU A 78 9.38 -6.11 -6.46
CA LEU A 78 9.66 -4.97 -7.33
C LEU A 78 10.96 -5.16 -8.13
N ALA A 79 12.05 -5.57 -7.49
CA ALA A 79 13.34 -5.74 -8.17
C ALA A 79 13.26 -6.75 -9.35
N PRO A 80 12.65 -7.95 -9.23
CA PRO A 80 12.46 -8.85 -10.37
C PRO A 80 11.58 -8.24 -11.48
N LEU A 81 10.47 -7.59 -11.11
CA LEU A 81 9.56 -6.97 -12.09
C LEU A 81 10.24 -5.85 -12.87
N SER A 82 11.16 -5.11 -12.22
CA SER A 82 11.91 -4.01 -12.84
C SER A 82 12.77 -4.47 -14.03
N ILE A 83 13.21 -5.73 -14.02
CA ILE A 83 14.01 -6.36 -15.08
C ILE A 83 13.18 -7.33 -15.95
N GLY A 84 11.85 -7.32 -15.82
CA GLY A 84 10.95 -8.12 -16.64
C GLY A 84 10.86 -9.60 -16.24
N LEU A 85 11.20 -9.93 -15.00
CA LEU A 85 11.01 -11.27 -14.41
C LEU A 85 9.82 -11.27 -13.44
N PRO A 86 9.12 -12.40 -13.25
CA PRO A 86 8.10 -12.51 -12.21
C PRO A 86 8.75 -12.36 -10.83
N GLY A 87 8.05 -11.65 -9.94
CA GLY A 87 8.37 -11.62 -8.52
C GLY A 87 7.66 -12.75 -7.77
N SER A 88 8.00 -12.96 -6.50
CA SER A 88 7.27 -13.90 -5.65
C SER A 88 7.47 -13.59 -4.17
N TYR A 89 6.52 -13.96 -3.31
CA TYR A 89 6.66 -13.83 -1.86
C TYR A 89 5.99 -15.01 -1.17
N ARG A 90 6.41 -15.34 0.06
CA ARG A 90 5.72 -16.33 0.88
C ARG A 90 4.67 -15.64 1.73
N ARG A 91 3.39 -16.01 1.56
CA ARG A 91 2.29 -15.40 2.30
C ARG A 91 2.40 -15.75 3.79
N PHE A 92 2.18 -14.79 4.67
CA PHE A 92 1.96 -15.04 6.09
C PHE A 92 0.50 -15.36 6.38
N ASP A 93 0.26 -16.41 7.15
CA ASP A 93 -1.07 -16.79 7.62
C ASP A 93 -1.30 -16.24 9.03
N TRP A 94 -2.10 -15.19 9.13
CA TRP A 94 -2.37 -14.50 10.40
C TRP A 94 -3.14 -15.35 11.41
N GLU A 95 -3.97 -16.29 10.95
CA GLU A 95 -4.73 -17.17 11.84
C GLU A 95 -3.82 -18.23 12.48
N ARG A 96 -2.87 -18.75 11.68
CA ARG A 96 -1.95 -19.80 12.12
C ARG A 96 -0.65 -19.24 12.71
N GLY A 97 -0.33 -17.97 12.46
CA GLY A 97 0.91 -17.34 12.90
C GLY A 97 2.16 -17.93 12.23
N GLU A 98 2.05 -18.41 11.01
CA GLU A 98 3.14 -19.04 10.26
C GLU A 98 3.09 -18.70 8.77
N TYR A 99 4.22 -18.83 8.09
CA TYR A 99 4.24 -18.69 6.64
C TYR A 99 3.55 -19.86 5.94
N ALA A 100 2.69 -19.54 4.97
CA ALA A 100 1.95 -20.48 4.14
C ALA A 100 2.60 -20.65 2.75
N GLU A 101 1.80 -20.62 1.69
CA GLU A 101 2.23 -20.83 0.31
C GLU A 101 3.05 -19.68 -0.28
N THR A 102 3.91 -19.98 -1.25
CA THR A 102 4.54 -18.96 -2.10
C THR A 102 3.55 -18.50 -3.16
N ARG A 103 3.40 -17.18 -3.31
CA ARG A 103 2.60 -16.54 -4.34
C ARG A 103 3.51 -15.90 -5.38
N GLU A 104 3.23 -16.20 -6.65
CA GLU A 104 3.87 -15.54 -7.78
C GLU A 104 3.17 -14.21 -8.11
N VAL A 105 3.98 -13.23 -8.48
CA VAL A 105 3.55 -11.95 -9.05
C VAL A 105 4.07 -11.89 -10.49
N PRO A 106 3.24 -12.25 -11.48
CA PRO A 106 3.68 -12.27 -12.87
C PRO A 106 3.96 -10.86 -13.38
N VAL A 107 4.79 -10.76 -14.41
CA VAL A 107 4.89 -9.51 -15.20
C VAL A 107 3.51 -9.20 -15.78
N CYS A 108 2.98 -8.03 -15.45
CA CYS A 108 1.62 -7.63 -15.78
C CYS A 108 1.57 -6.20 -16.27
N ALA A 109 0.44 -5.78 -16.85
CA ALA A 109 0.30 -4.42 -17.35
C ALA A 109 0.28 -3.39 -16.20
N THR A 110 -0.31 -3.74 -15.06
CA THR A 110 -0.42 -2.87 -13.89
C THR A 110 -0.41 -3.69 -12.60
N LEU A 111 0.50 -3.34 -11.69
CA LEU A 111 0.57 -3.86 -10.33
C LEU A 111 0.01 -2.80 -9.38
N LEU A 112 -0.93 -3.20 -8.54
CA LEU A 112 -1.44 -2.43 -7.41
C LEU A 112 -0.86 -3.03 -6.12
N VAL A 113 -0.14 -2.24 -5.35
CA VAL A 113 0.34 -2.63 -4.01
C VAL A 113 -0.42 -1.81 -2.98
N GLU A 114 -0.98 -2.47 -1.97
CA GLU A 114 -1.73 -1.80 -0.92
C GLU A 114 -1.34 -2.31 0.47
N GLY A 115 -1.35 -1.42 1.46
CA GLY A 115 -1.05 -1.75 2.84
C GLY A 115 0.05 -0.86 3.42
N CYS A 116 0.34 -1.02 4.71
CA CYS A 116 1.24 -0.12 5.41
C CYS A 116 2.69 -0.26 4.91
N GLY A 117 3.34 0.85 4.58
CA GLY A 117 4.69 0.83 4.04
C GLY A 117 4.76 0.29 2.61
N SER A 118 3.65 0.24 1.88
CA SER A 118 3.62 -0.18 0.47
C SER A 118 4.34 0.80 -0.48
N ALA A 119 4.58 2.04 -0.05
CA ALA A 119 5.32 3.05 -0.81
C ALA A 119 6.64 3.44 -0.14
N PRO A 120 7.63 2.53 0.01
CA PRO A 120 8.96 2.93 0.45
C PRO A 120 9.65 3.84 -0.59
N PRO A 121 10.73 4.55 -0.27
CA PRO A 121 11.40 5.47 -1.21
C PRO A 121 11.75 4.86 -2.57
N GLU A 122 12.08 3.57 -2.60
CA GLU A 122 12.48 2.80 -3.79
C GLU A 122 11.40 2.78 -4.89
N VAL A 123 10.11 2.90 -4.54
CA VAL A 123 9.04 2.97 -5.56
C VAL A 123 9.15 4.21 -6.45
N ASP A 124 9.93 5.22 -6.02
CA ASP A 124 10.16 6.44 -6.78
C ASP A 124 11.02 6.21 -8.01
N GLU A 125 11.90 5.22 -7.97
CA GLU A 125 12.74 4.80 -9.09
C GLU A 125 11.92 4.07 -10.17
N HIS A 126 10.68 3.69 -9.85
CA HIS A 126 9.80 2.89 -10.70
C HIS A 126 8.59 3.69 -11.23
N ASP A 127 8.64 5.02 -11.17
CA ASP A 127 7.53 5.92 -11.52
C ASP A 127 6.20 5.44 -10.92
N ALA A 128 6.16 5.17 -9.61
CA ALA A 128 4.94 4.69 -8.96
C ALA A 128 3.90 5.80 -8.78
N PHE A 129 2.64 5.53 -9.13
CA PHE A 129 1.52 6.38 -8.75
C PHE A 129 1.09 6.09 -7.30
N VAL A 130 1.65 6.86 -6.36
CA VAL A 130 1.38 6.73 -4.92
C VAL A 130 0.14 7.54 -4.48
N VAL A 131 -0.82 6.86 -3.85
CA VAL A 131 -1.97 7.43 -3.14
C VAL A 131 -1.79 7.18 -1.64
N TRP A 132 -1.87 8.23 -0.84
CA TRP A 132 -1.83 8.17 0.62
C TRP A 132 -3.25 8.29 1.19
N VAL A 133 -3.62 7.39 2.10
CA VAL A 133 -4.92 7.41 2.79
C VAL A 133 -4.71 7.44 4.29
N GLU A 134 -5.16 8.50 4.95
CA GLU A 134 -5.00 8.67 6.40
C GLU A 134 -6.31 8.96 7.12
N ALA A 135 -6.36 8.58 8.39
CA ALA A 135 -7.46 8.88 9.28
C ALA A 135 -6.90 9.12 10.69
N ASP A 136 -7.66 9.79 11.54
CA ASP A 136 -7.24 10.08 12.90
C ASP A 136 -6.95 8.79 13.70
N ASP A 137 -5.94 8.85 14.55
CA ASP A 137 -5.46 7.70 15.35
C ASP A 137 -6.58 7.03 16.15
N GLU A 138 -7.47 7.81 16.75
CA GLU A 138 -8.62 7.30 17.52
C GLU A 138 -9.59 6.52 16.63
N VAL A 139 -9.89 7.05 15.44
CA VAL A 139 -10.78 6.41 14.46
C VAL A 139 -10.17 5.11 13.95
N ARG A 140 -8.87 5.11 13.63
CA ARG A 140 -8.15 3.93 13.14
C ARG A 140 -8.08 2.84 14.19
N LEU A 141 -7.73 3.19 15.43
CA LEU A 141 -7.68 2.24 16.53
C LEU A 141 -9.06 1.66 16.84
N ALA A 142 -10.11 2.48 16.85
CA ALA A 142 -11.47 2.01 17.06
C ALA A 142 -11.91 1.01 15.96
N ARG A 143 -11.62 1.32 14.69
CA ARG A 143 -11.89 0.40 13.56
C ARG A 143 -11.09 -0.91 13.70
N GLY A 144 -9.82 -0.80 14.09
CA GLY A 144 -8.93 -1.93 14.28
C GLY A 144 -9.42 -2.90 15.37
N LEU A 145 -9.76 -2.38 16.54
CA LEU A 145 -10.25 -3.18 17.66
C LEU A 145 -11.65 -3.75 17.40
N ALA A 146 -12.48 -3.07 16.62
CA ALA A 146 -13.76 -3.62 16.18
C ALA A 146 -13.59 -4.82 15.24
N ARG A 147 -12.50 -4.86 14.46
CA ARG A 147 -12.17 -5.96 13.53
C ARG A 147 -11.45 -7.11 14.23
N ASP A 148 -10.39 -6.79 14.98
CA ASP A 148 -9.43 -7.77 15.50
C ASP A 148 -9.72 -8.16 16.95
N GLY A 149 -10.61 -7.43 17.62
CA GLY A 149 -10.99 -7.63 19.01
C GLY A 149 -10.22 -6.74 19.98
N ALA A 150 -10.85 -6.45 21.13
CA ALA A 150 -10.28 -5.57 22.15
C ALA A 150 -8.96 -6.09 22.76
N ALA A 151 -8.74 -7.41 22.72
CA ALA A 151 -7.52 -8.04 23.21
C ALA A 151 -6.28 -7.64 22.39
N SER A 152 -6.45 -7.26 21.12
CA SER A 152 -5.36 -6.89 20.21
C SER A 152 -4.85 -5.45 20.37
N ARG A 153 -5.33 -4.72 21.38
CA ARG A 153 -4.93 -3.33 21.63
C ARG A 153 -3.42 -3.14 21.79
N PRO A 154 -2.69 -3.96 22.58
CA PRO A 154 -1.24 -3.80 22.71
C PRO A 154 -0.49 -3.92 21.38
N GLU A 155 -0.93 -4.85 20.53
CA GLU A 155 -0.39 -5.05 19.18
C GLU A 155 -0.68 -3.85 18.28
N TRP A 156 -1.93 -3.37 18.26
CA TRP A 156 -2.32 -2.18 17.51
C TRP A 156 -1.51 -0.95 17.91
N GLU A 157 -1.38 -0.68 19.21
CA GLU A 157 -0.65 0.48 19.72
C GLU A 157 0.85 0.39 19.38
N ARG A 158 1.43 -0.82 19.38
CA ARG A 158 2.80 -1.06 18.93
C ARG A 158 2.93 -0.83 17.42
N PHE A 159 2.07 -1.46 16.62
CA PHE A 159 2.10 -1.31 15.17
C PHE A 159 1.94 0.15 14.74
N MET A 160 1.05 0.92 15.38
CA MET A 160 0.90 2.35 15.13
C MET A 160 2.18 3.16 15.46
N ARG A 161 3.00 2.73 16.43
CA ARG A 161 4.31 3.36 16.67
C ARG A 161 5.29 3.01 15.54
N ASP A 162 5.36 1.75 15.15
CA ASP A 162 6.24 1.28 14.08
C ASP A 162 5.90 1.96 12.74
N GLU A 163 4.61 2.13 12.44
CA GLU A 163 4.10 2.92 11.31
C GLU A 163 4.60 4.36 11.35
N ARG A 164 4.47 5.05 12.49
CA ARG A 164 4.90 6.45 12.62
C ARG A 164 6.39 6.62 12.41
N GLU A 165 7.19 5.69 12.92
CA GLU A 165 8.64 5.67 12.70
C GLU A 165 8.95 5.48 11.21
N LEU A 166 8.37 4.46 10.58
CA LEU A 166 8.54 4.18 9.16
C LEU A 166 8.15 5.37 8.28
N TYR A 167 6.99 5.97 8.52
CA TYR A 167 6.51 7.10 7.71
C TYR A 167 7.27 8.40 8.00
N GLY A 168 7.82 8.58 9.19
CA GLY A 168 8.75 9.67 9.49
C GLY A 168 10.02 9.58 8.65
N GLU A 169 10.55 8.37 8.46
CA GLU A 169 11.71 8.10 7.61
C GLU A 169 11.38 8.21 6.13
N HIS A 170 10.32 7.53 5.68
CA HIS A 170 9.95 7.42 4.27
C HIS A 170 9.29 8.68 3.74
N ARG A 171 8.77 9.55 4.62
CA ARG A 171 8.03 10.77 4.28
C ARG A 171 6.92 10.52 3.26
N THR A 172 6.26 9.36 3.35
CA THR A 172 5.39 8.83 2.29
C THR A 172 4.24 9.79 1.95
N ALA A 173 3.59 10.36 2.97
CA ALA A 173 2.50 11.32 2.76
C ALA A 173 2.94 12.55 1.92
N GLU A 174 4.19 12.99 2.08
CA GLU A 174 4.74 14.13 1.35
C GLU A 174 5.11 13.79 -0.10
N ARG A 175 5.52 12.53 -0.33
CA ARG A 175 5.89 12.00 -1.66
C ARG A 175 4.70 11.48 -2.46
N ALA A 176 3.53 11.38 -1.86
CA ALA A 176 2.31 10.88 -2.49
C ALA A 176 1.78 11.84 -3.56
N HIS A 177 1.26 11.32 -4.66
CA HIS A 177 0.63 12.13 -5.70
C HIS A 177 -0.75 12.63 -5.26
N VAL A 178 -1.44 11.82 -4.47
CA VAL A 178 -2.78 12.12 -3.95
C VAL A 178 -2.85 11.76 -2.48
N ARG A 179 -3.48 12.62 -1.68
CA ARG A 179 -3.78 12.37 -0.27
C ARG A 179 -5.29 12.36 -0.08
N LEU A 180 -5.80 11.30 0.54
CA LEU A 180 -7.19 11.13 0.89
C LEU A 180 -7.36 11.01 2.40
N ASP A 181 -8.50 11.49 2.91
CA ASP A 181 -8.91 11.23 4.30
C ASP A 181 -9.55 9.84 4.48
N GLY A 182 -9.89 9.51 5.73
CA GLY A 182 -10.46 8.23 6.13
C GLY A 182 -11.88 7.95 5.65
N VAL A 183 -12.45 8.86 4.87
CA VAL A 183 -13.75 8.74 4.18
C VAL A 183 -13.63 8.92 2.66
N GLY A 184 -12.41 9.01 2.13
CA GLY A 184 -12.13 9.02 0.69
C GLY A 184 -12.20 10.39 0.03
N ARG A 185 -12.20 11.49 0.78
CA ARG A 185 -12.15 12.84 0.21
C ARG A 185 -10.72 13.23 -0.10
N TRP A 186 -10.54 13.96 -1.19
CA TRP A 186 -9.26 14.53 -1.58
C TRP A 186 -8.85 15.66 -0.62
N VAL A 187 -7.76 15.48 0.11
CA VAL A 187 -7.26 16.48 1.09
C VAL A 187 -5.98 17.18 0.63
N GLY A 188 -5.31 16.68 -0.42
CA GLY A 188 -4.18 17.36 -1.02
C GLY A 188 -3.42 16.51 -2.04
N ALA A 189 -2.37 17.10 -2.61
CA ALA A 189 -1.35 16.40 -3.38
C ALA A 189 0.00 16.63 -2.69
N GLY A 190 0.92 15.68 -2.76
CA GLY A 190 2.31 15.89 -2.36
C GLY A 190 3.03 16.81 -3.35
N ALA A 191 4.27 17.19 -3.03
CA ALA A 191 5.05 18.09 -3.87
C ALA A 191 5.20 17.49 -5.28
N ALA A 192 4.85 18.27 -6.31
CA ALA A 192 5.02 17.86 -7.70
C ALA A 192 6.47 17.42 -7.93
N ARG A 193 6.66 16.17 -8.34
CA ARG A 193 7.99 15.62 -8.64
C ARG A 193 8.54 16.33 -9.88
N VAL A 194 9.37 17.34 -9.67
CA VAL A 194 10.23 17.86 -10.73
C VAL A 194 11.32 16.82 -10.95
N ARG A 195 11.29 16.12 -12.10
CA ARG A 195 12.41 15.27 -12.52
C ARG A 195 13.68 16.13 -12.53
N ARG A 196 14.72 15.67 -11.84
CA ARG A 196 16.09 16.12 -12.11
C ARG A 196 16.64 15.33 -13.29
#